data_AF-A0A9Q3ZZX8-F1
#
_entry.id   AF-A0A9Q3ZZX8-F1
#
_cell.length_a   1.000
_cell.length_b   1.000
_cell.length_c   1.000
_cell.angle_alpha   90.00
_cell.angle_beta   90.00
_cell.angle_gamma   90.00
#
_symmetry.space_group_name_H-M   'P 1'
#
loop_
_entity.id
_entity.type
_entity.pdbx_description
1 polymer ?
#
loop_
_entity_poly.entity_id
_entity_poly.type
_entity_poly.pdbx_seq_one_letter_code
_entity_poly.pdbx_strand_id
1 'polypeptide(L)' 'MSAEGLFLWQAFNRESPISDVRGDVQTEILAAAVFQAQGAKVTALELLPKWQRNAEPSNLDAEEDETQLRKYLAMQTV' A
#
# COMPACT_ATOMS: atom_id res chain seq x y z
N MET A 1 -16.89 2.65 12.89
CA MET A 1 -16.58 1.68 11.81
C MET A 1 -16.37 0.32 12.46
N SER A 2 -16.80 -0.77 11.81
CA SER A 2 -16.55 -2.14 12.30
C SER A 2 -15.13 -2.61 11.92
N ALA A 3 -14.57 -3.56 12.66
CA ALA A 3 -13.26 -4.14 12.36
C ALA A 3 -13.25 -4.79 10.97
N GLU A 4 -14.32 -5.49 10.60
CA GLU A 4 -14.51 -6.08 9.27
C GLU A 4 -14.46 -5.04 8.14
N GLY A 5 -15.08 -3.87 8.36
CA GLY A 5 -15.00 -2.76 7.41
C GLY A 5 -13.57 -2.22 7.25
N LEU A 6 -12.78 -2.14 8.33
CA LEU A 6 -11.37 -1.72 8.27
C LEU A 6 -10.53 -2.70 7.44
N PHE A 7 -10.69 -4.00 7.66
CA PHE A 7 -9.96 -5.02 6.89
C PHE A 7 -10.33 -5.00 5.40
N LEU A 8 -11.60 -4.78 5.06
CA LEU A 8 -12.05 -4.67 3.67
C LEU A 8 -11.44 -3.44 2.97
N TRP A 9 -11.35 -2.32 3.69
CA TRP A 9 -10.66 -1.11 3.22
C TRP A 9 -9.14 -1.31 3.09
N GLN A 10 -8.51 -2.09 3.97
CA GLN A 10 -7.09 -2.44 3.86
C GLN A 10 -6.83 -3.32 2.63
N ALA A 11 -7.67 -4.32 2.39
CA ALA A 11 -7.57 -5.17 1.20
C ALA A 11 -7.77 -4.37 -0.09
N PHE A 12 -8.71 -3.42 -0.11
CA PHE A 12 -8.95 -2.55 -1.26
C PHE A 12 -7.77 -1.61 -1.58
N ASN A 13 -7.11 -1.05 -0.57
CA ASN A 13 -5.97 -0.13 -0.75
C ASN A 13 -4.61 -0.84 -0.88
N ARG A 14 -4.59 -2.17 -1.00
CA ARG A 14 -3.35 -2.96 -0.95
C ARG A 14 -2.40 -2.69 -2.13
N GLU A 15 -2.94 -2.27 -3.28
CA GLU A 15 -2.17 -1.94 -4.49
C GLU A 15 -1.50 -0.55 -4.42
N SER A 16 -2.11 0.43 -3.73
CA SER A 16 -1.49 1.72 -3.42
C SER A 16 -2.11 2.26 -2.13
N PRO A 17 -1.45 2.05 -0.97
CA PRO A 17 -2.05 2.29 0.35
C PRO A 17 -2.28 3.77 0.69
N ILE A 18 -1.73 4.68 -0.12
CA ILE A 18 -1.75 6.12 0.13
C ILE A 18 -2.48 6.88 -0.99
N SER A 19 -2.50 6.38 -2.23
CA SER A 19 -3.06 7.12 -3.37
C SER A 19 -3.61 6.23 -4.49
N ASP A 20 -4.10 6.84 -5.57
CA ASP A 20 -4.31 6.15 -6.84
C ASP A 20 -3.04 6.23 -7.71
N VAL A 21 -3.02 5.51 -8.83
CA VAL A 21 -1.89 5.52 -9.77
C VAL A 21 -1.52 6.94 -10.22
N ARG A 22 -2.49 7.86 -10.32
CA ARG A 22 -2.22 9.25 -10.74
C ARG A 22 -1.53 10.04 -9.64
N GLY A 23 -1.95 9.86 -8.38
CA GLY A 23 -1.28 10.47 -7.24
C GLY A 23 0.13 9.94 -7.03
N ASP A 24 0.37 8.67 -7.34
CA ASP A 24 1.72 8.08 -7.35
C ASP A 24 2.62 8.75 -8.41
N VAL A 25 2.10 8.94 -9.63
CA VAL A 25 2.80 9.65 -10.72
C VAL A 25 3.07 11.11 -10.36
N GLN A 26 2.13 11.80 -9.72
CA GLN A 26 2.35 13.18 -9.29
C GLN A 26 3.44 13.26 -8.21
N THR A 27 3.43 12.31 -7.28
CA THR A 27 4.38 12.25 -6.16
C THR A 27 5.80 11.97 -6.66
N GLU A 28 5.99 11.06 -7.62
CA GLU A 28 7.30 10.80 -8.20
C GLU A 28 7.86 12.04 -8.95
N ILE A 29 7.02 12.77 -9.69
CA ILE A 29 7.42 13.96 -10.44
C ILE A 29 7.89 15.04 -9.46
N LEU A 30 7.12 15.25 -8.38
CA LEU A 30 7.47 16.21 -7.35
C LEU A 30 8.78 15.83 -6.64
N ALA A 31 8.94 14.56 -6.27
CA ALA A 31 10.17 14.06 -5.65
C ALA A 31 11.38 14.26 -6.58
N ALA A 32 11.24 13.93 -7.87
CA ALA A 32 12.29 14.11 -8.87
C ALA A 32 12.69 15.58 -9.00
N ALA A 33 11.73 16.49 -9.06
CA ALA A 33 12.00 17.92 -9.13
C ALA A 33 12.78 18.42 -7.91
N VAL A 34 12.44 17.95 -6.70
CA VAL A 34 13.14 18.32 -5.45
C VAL A 34 14.58 17.80 -5.46
N PHE A 35 14.81 16.54 -5.86
CA PHE A 35 16.15 15.98 -5.96
C PHE A 35 16.99 16.65 -7.05
N GLN A 36 16.39 16.95 -8.21
CA GLN A 36 17.05 17.68 -9.30
C GLN A 36 17.43 19.10 -8.88
N ALA A 37 16.59 19.78 -8.10
CA ALA A 37 16.91 21.10 -7.54
C ALA A 37 18.13 21.06 -6.59
N GLN A 38 18.42 19.91 -5.99
CA GLN A 38 19.63 19.67 -5.17
C GLN A 38 20.84 19.21 -6.01
N GLY A 39 20.70 19.13 -7.33
CA GLY A 39 21.76 18.72 -8.25
C GLY A 39 21.85 17.21 -8.49
N ALA A 40 20.90 16.41 -7.99
CA ALA A 40 20.87 14.97 -8.25
C ALA A 40 20.34 14.66 -9.66
N LYS A 41 20.95 13.68 -10.34
CA LYS A 41 20.52 13.20 -11.65
C LYS A 41 19.58 12.01 -11.48
N VAL A 42 18.36 12.29 -11.06
CA VAL A 42 17.30 11.28 -10.92
C VAL A 42 16.19 11.54 -11.92
N THR A 43 15.58 10.48 -12.42
CA THR A 43 14.38 10.55 -13.26
C THR A 43 13.13 10.28 -12.44
N ALA A 44 11.97 10.79 -12.87
CA ALA A 44 10.71 10.56 -12.15
C ALA A 44 10.40 9.07 -12.02
N LEU A 45 10.55 8.30 -13.10
CA LEU A 45 10.32 6.85 -13.13
C LEU A 45 11.14 6.05 -12.11
N GLU A 46 12.34 6.52 -11.74
CA GLU A 46 13.16 5.86 -10.70
C GLU A 46 12.61 6.07 -9.29
N LEU A 47 11.77 7.10 -9.11
CA LEU A 47 11.15 7.47 -7.86
C LEU A 47 9.68 7.04 -7.79
N LEU A 48 9.18 6.31 -8.80
CA LEU A 48 7.84 5.72 -8.75
C LEU A 48 7.73 4.83 -7.51
N PRO A 49 6.76 5.09 -6.62
CA PRO A 49 6.53 4.24 -5.46
C PRO A 49 6.24 2.80 -5.89
N LYS A 50 6.98 1.86 -5.32
CA LYS A 50 6.75 0.42 -5.55
C LYS A 50 5.88 -0.14 -4.43
N TRP A 51 4.59 0.19 -4.50
CA TRP A 51 3.57 -0.42 -3.67
C TRP A 51 3.39 -1.87 -4.11
N GLN A 52 3.92 -2.82 -3.32
CA GLN A 52 3.82 -4.28 -3.46
C GLN A 52 3.43 -4.84 -4.86
N ARG A 53 4.16 -4.46 -5.91
CA ARG A 53 3.86 -4.89 -7.29
C ARG A 53 4.16 -6.36 -7.57
N ASN A 54 4.75 -7.07 -6.61
CA ASN A 54 5.25 -8.45 -6.72
C ASN A 54 4.73 -9.40 -5.64
N ALA A 55 3.76 -9.00 -4.81
CA ALA A 55 2.97 -10.02 -4.14
C ALA A 55 2.04 -10.59 -5.21
N GLU A 56 2.51 -11.62 -5.94
CA GLU A 56 1.58 -12.64 -6.42
C GLU A 56 0.60 -12.88 -5.26
N PRO A 57 -0.73 -12.86 -5.48
CA PRO A 57 -1.68 -13.19 -4.43
C PRO A 57 -1.40 -14.62 -4.02
N SER A 58 -0.46 -14.77 -3.10
CA SER A 58 -0.09 -16.05 -2.55
C SER A 58 -1.29 -16.42 -1.70
N ASN A 59 -1.78 -17.66 -1.85
CA ASN A 59 -2.84 -18.14 -0.96
C ASN A 59 -2.43 -18.01 0.52
N LEU A 60 -1.13 -17.88 0.83
CA LEU A 60 -0.62 -17.65 2.18
C LEU A 60 -1.00 -16.27 2.72
N ASP A 61 -1.05 -15.24 1.88
CA ASP A 61 -1.36 -13.87 2.31
C ASP A 61 -2.85 -13.74 2.68
N ALA A 62 -3.73 -14.41 1.93
CA ALA A 62 -5.17 -14.44 2.22
C ALA A 62 -5.48 -15.26 3.50
N GLU A 63 -4.77 -16.38 3.70
CA GLU A 63 -4.90 -17.22 4.90
C GLU A 63 -4.32 -16.52 6.15
N GLU A 64 -3.24 -15.75 6.00
CA GLU A 64 -2.70 -14.89 7.07
C GLU A 64 -3.68 -13.77 7.45
N ASP A 65 -4.28 -13.10 6.47
CA ASP A 65 -5.28 -12.05 6.71
C ASP A 65 -6.53 -12.63 7.40
N GLU A 66 -7.03 -13.80 6.97
CA GLU A 66 -8.18 -14.46 7.60
C GLU A 66 -7.87 -14.91 9.03
N THR A 67 -6.68 -15.47 9.27
CA THR A 67 -6.28 -15.89 10.62
C THR A 67 -6.09 -14.71 11.56
N GLN A 68 -5.60 -13.56 11.08
CA GLN A 68 -5.55 -12.32 11.86
C GLN A 68 -6.96 -11.80 12.19
N LEU A 69 -7.88 -11.86 11.23
CA LEU A 69 -9.26 -11.44 11.41
C LEU A 69 -9.99 -12.32 12.44
N ARG A 70 -9.81 -13.64 12.37
CA ARG A 70 -10.34 -14.60 13.36
C ARG A 70 -9.76 -14.37 14.75
N LYS A 71 -8.46 -14.09 14.87
CA LYS A 71 -7.83 -13.73 16.15
C LYS A 71 -8.43 -12.46 16.76
N TYR A 72 -8.66 -11.43 15.94
CA TYR A 72 -9.24 -10.17 16.39
C TYR A 72 -10.69 -10.35 16.91
N LEU A 73 -11.50 -11.10 16.16
CA LEU A 73 -12.88 -11.43 16.57
C LEU A 73 -12.94 -12.25 17.86
N ALA A 74 -12.02 -13.21 18.02
CA ALA A 74 -11.91 -14.02 19.23
C ALA A 74 -11.47 -13.21 20.46
N MET A 75 -10.67 -12.16 20.27
CA MET A 75 -10.24 -11.27 21.35
C MET A 75 -11.35 -10.31 21.82
N GLN A 76 -12.36 -10.07 20.98
CA GLN A 76 -13.47 -9.15 21.27
C GLN A 76 -14.67 -9.83 21.96
N THR A 77 -14.65 -11.17 22.12
CA THR A 77 -15.74 -11.97 22.69
C THR A 77 -15.58 -12.31 24.19
N VAL A 78 -14.70 -11.59 24.90
CA VAL A 78 -14.51 -11.69 26.37
C VAL A 78 -15.02 -10.43 27.06
#